data_AF-A0A430KT80-F1
#
_entry.id   AF-A0A430KT80-F1
#
_cell.length_a   1.000
_cell.length_b   1.000
_cell.length_c   1.000
_cell.angle_alpha   90.00
_cell.angle_beta   90.00
_cell.angle_gamma   90.00
#
_symmetry.space_group_name_H-M   'P 1'
#
loop_
_entity.id
_entity.type
_entity.pdbx_description
1 polymer ?
#
loop_
_entity_poly.entity_id
_entity_poly.type
_entity_poly.pdbx_seq_one_letter_code
_entity_poly.pdbx_strand_id
1 'polypeptide(L)'
;MAIPTYRWPRGVRTGLWFLLIALCCVPFADLEVSSLDPWTDLGRLLQGFISPQLMEPTLVIEALLATLAFAFAGVALAVVCGFLLALAFHHPLMRGFCALMRSVHELFWALIFLQFFGLHPLTGLLAIAVPYSGIFARMFAEILDQVPKQPGYALPARSGYLSALFYTRLPLAWPHLVSYASYRLECGIRSSAILGFVGLPTLGYYLESSFSQGYYPEVAALLILFYLLVATKKLWLRRWTLPVFIIGSPFFMGEGMPIIWGNVWRFFSQDIVPSPLRGSDPTWQSFADWSSNILLEQALPGIWNTLILSQIALAVTGIFALCLFPLISRHCFSAAGRMPGHILLVIARSTPEYLLAYILLQLLGPSMLPAVIALAIHNGALIGYLTGRNSNEIQLRLSAPERRVDRYCYELLPRTYPAFLSFMLYRWEVIMRETAILGILGIQTIGFFVDSAIQEIRFDVALLLIVIAAMMNIMVDMIARRIQQNVSR
;
A
#
# COMPACT_ATOMS: atom_id res chain seq x y z
N MET A 1 -37.20 36.31 15.34
CA MET A 1 -36.81 34.89 15.41
C MET A 1 -35.54 34.69 14.60
N ALA A 2 -34.39 34.50 15.26
CA ALA A 2 -33.18 34.11 14.55
C ALA A 2 -33.33 32.63 14.15
N ILE A 3 -33.40 32.36 12.84
CA ILE A 3 -33.37 30.98 12.33
C ILE A 3 -32.07 30.37 12.83
N PRO A 4 -32.10 29.27 13.61
CA PRO A 4 -30.87 28.62 14.06
C PRO A 4 -30.11 28.16 12.82
N THR A 5 -28.99 28.81 12.50
CA THR A 5 -28.10 28.36 11.44
C THR A 5 -27.44 27.08 11.90
N TYR A 6 -27.94 25.93 11.45
CA TYR A 6 -27.32 24.64 11.71
C TYR A 6 -25.93 24.64 11.07
N ARG A 7 -24.89 24.79 11.90
CA ARG A 7 -23.50 24.67 11.46
C ARG A 7 -23.16 23.18 11.44
N TRP A 8 -22.91 22.66 10.25
CA TRP A 8 -22.47 21.29 10.04
C TRP A 8 -21.27 20.96 10.94
N PRO A 9 -21.21 19.75 11.53
CA PRO A 9 -20.03 19.29 12.24
C PRO A 9 -18.77 19.43 11.38
N ARG A 10 -17.65 19.84 11.98
CA ARG A 10 -16.39 20.09 11.25
C ARG A 10 -15.97 18.91 10.37
N GLY A 11 -16.14 17.68 10.86
CA GLY A 11 -15.87 16.47 10.08
C GLY A 11 -16.71 16.37 8.81
N VAL A 12 -18.01 16.62 8.87
CA VAL A 12 -18.90 16.55 7.69
C VAL A 12 -18.49 17.59 6.66
N ARG A 13 -18.15 18.80 7.11
CA ARG A 13 -17.63 19.85 6.21
C ARG A 13 -16.34 19.42 5.52
N THR A 14 -15.41 18.78 6.25
CA THR A 14 -14.17 18.26 5.67
C THR A 14 -14.45 17.18 4.61
N GLY A 15 -15.36 16.24 4.89
CA GLY A 15 -15.76 15.23 3.91
C GLY A 15 -16.43 15.82 2.66
N LEU A 16 -17.28 16.82 2.83
CA LEU A 16 -17.88 17.56 1.72
C LEU A 16 -16.84 18.30 0.87
N TRP A 17 -15.80 18.89 1.49
CA TRP A 17 -14.69 19.48 0.75
C TRP A 17 -13.94 18.44 -0.08
N PHE A 18 -13.65 17.24 0.46
CA PHE A 18 -13.03 16.17 -0.34
C PHE A 18 -13.91 15.74 -1.53
N LEU A 19 -15.23 15.64 -1.33
CA LEU A 19 -16.17 15.32 -2.42
C LEU A 19 -16.22 16.42 -3.47
N LEU A 20 -16.23 17.69 -3.04
CA LEU A 20 -16.25 18.84 -3.94
C LEU A 20 -14.96 18.92 -4.76
N ILE A 21 -13.79 18.78 -4.12
CA ILE A 21 -12.50 18.77 -4.82
C ILE A 21 -12.46 17.59 -5.81
N ALA A 22 -12.92 16.39 -5.41
CA ALA A 22 -12.98 15.26 -6.33
C ALA A 22 -13.89 15.53 -7.53
N LEU A 23 -15.07 16.14 -7.32
CA LEU A 23 -15.96 16.53 -8.42
C LEU A 23 -15.30 17.56 -9.36
N CYS A 24 -14.54 18.51 -8.81
CA CYS A 24 -13.74 19.46 -9.60
C CYS A 24 -12.59 18.78 -10.37
N CYS A 25 -12.09 17.63 -9.90
CA CYS A 25 -11.06 16.86 -10.60
C CYS A 25 -11.60 16.01 -11.75
N VAL A 26 -12.87 15.59 -11.72
CA VAL A 26 -13.48 14.70 -12.74
C VAL A 26 -13.30 15.21 -14.18
N PRO A 27 -13.51 16.50 -14.51
CA PRO A 27 -13.32 16.99 -15.88
C PRO A 27 -11.88 16.91 -16.41
N PHE A 28 -10.90 16.80 -15.51
CA PHE A 28 -9.47 16.68 -15.85
C PHE A 28 -8.99 15.23 -15.82
N ALA A 29 -9.85 14.28 -15.42
CA ALA A 29 -9.50 12.88 -15.33
C ALA A 29 -9.83 12.16 -16.64
N ASP A 30 -8.86 11.41 -17.15
CA ASP A 30 -9.09 10.48 -18.25
C ASP A 30 -9.85 9.25 -17.74
N LEU A 31 -11.17 9.26 -17.92
CA LEU A 31 -12.10 8.20 -17.48
C LEU A 31 -12.68 7.42 -18.67
N GLU A 32 -12.02 7.45 -19.83
CA GLU A 32 -12.50 6.76 -21.02
C GLU A 32 -12.39 5.24 -20.87
N VAL A 33 -13.34 4.53 -21.51
CA VAL A 33 -13.31 3.07 -21.65
C VAL A 33 -12.92 2.79 -23.11
N SER A 34 -11.67 2.37 -23.30
CA SER A 34 -11.06 2.23 -24.62
C SER A 34 -11.06 0.79 -25.14
N SER A 35 -11.47 -0.18 -24.31
CA SER A 35 -11.58 -1.58 -24.70
C SER A 35 -12.79 -1.81 -25.62
N LEU A 36 -12.58 -2.58 -26.70
CA LEU A 36 -13.61 -2.88 -27.68
C LEU A 36 -14.70 -3.80 -27.10
N ASP A 37 -14.34 -4.80 -26.29
CA ASP A 37 -15.27 -5.80 -25.73
C ASP A 37 -14.94 -6.18 -24.26
N PRO A 38 -15.04 -5.24 -23.30
CA PRO A 38 -14.74 -5.50 -21.88
C PRO A 38 -15.56 -6.65 -21.27
N TRP A 39 -16.80 -6.80 -21.73
CA TRP A 39 -17.76 -7.75 -21.17
C TRP A 39 -17.45 -9.20 -21.56
N THR A 40 -16.87 -9.45 -22.73
CA THR A 40 -16.53 -10.81 -23.16
C THR A 40 -15.36 -11.35 -22.36
N ASP A 41 -14.33 -10.52 -22.13
CA ASP A 41 -13.15 -10.94 -21.36
C ASP A 41 -13.48 -11.08 -19.88
N LEU A 42 -14.34 -10.21 -19.33
CA LEU A 42 -14.91 -10.41 -18.00
C LEU A 42 -15.69 -11.74 -17.94
N GLY A 43 -16.49 -12.03 -18.97
CA GLY A 43 -17.21 -13.30 -19.08
C GLY A 43 -16.28 -14.52 -19.10
N ARG A 44 -15.19 -14.47 -19.86
CA ARG A 44 -14.16 -15.52 -19.91
C ARG A 44 -13.44 -15.69 -18.57
N LEU A 45 -13.10 -14.59 -17.90
CA LEU A 45 -12.50 -14.62 -16.57
C LEU A 45 -13.45 -15.25 -15.54
N LEU A 46 -14.73 -14.86 -15.55
CA LEU A 46 -15.75 -15.44 -14.68
C LEU A 46 -15.99 -16.93 -14.96
N GLN A 47 -15.98 -17.34 -16.23
CA GLN A 47 -16.02 -18.76 -16.61
C GLN A 47 -14.77 -19.51 -16.10
N GLY A 48 -13.60 -18.87 -16.15
CA GLY A 48 -12.36 -19.40 -15.56
C GLY A 48 -12.48 -19.70 -14.06
N PHE A 49 -13.24 -18.91 -13.29
CA PHE A 49 -13.51 -19.20 -11.88
C PHE A 49 -14.40 -20.43 -11.66
N ILE A 50 -15.23 -20.80 -12.65
CA ILE A 50 -16.10 -21.98 -12.59
C ILE A 50 -15.29 -23.24 -12.97
N SER A 51 -14.42 -23.14 -13.97
CA SER A 51 -13.55 -24.23 -14.44
C SER A 51 -12.07 -23.81 -14.38
N PRO A 52 -11.48 -23.68 -13.18
CA PRO A 52 -10.08 -23.28 -13.04
C PRO A 52 -9.15 -24.37 -13.56
N GLN A 53 -8.12 -23.96 -14.31
CA GLN A 53 -7.08 -24.87 -14.81
C GLN A 53 -5.74 -24.45 -14.22
N LEU A 54 -5.09 -25.35 -13.49
CA LEU A 54 -3.76 -25.07 -12.97
C LEU A 54 -2.73 -25.30 -14.07
N MET A 55 -1.72 -24.43 -14.10
CA MET A 55 -0.48 -24.65 -14.83
C MET A 55 0.26 -25.87 -14.26
N GLU A 56 1.47 -26.13 -14.75
CA GLU A 56 2.33 -27.19 -14.22
C GLU A 56 2.43 -27.09 -12.68
N PRO A 57 2.07 -28.16 -11.92
CA PRO A 57 1.99 -28.09 -10.46
C PRO A 57 3.30 -27.68 -9.78
N THR A 58 4.43 -28.05 -10.37
CA THR A 58 5.79 -27.69 -9.95
C THR A 58 5.98 -26.18 -9.94
N LEU A 59 5.70 -25.51 -11.06
CA LEU A 59 5.78 -24.05 -11.21
C LEU A 59 4.88 -23.32 -10.21
N VAL A 60 3.66 -23.82 -10.01
CA VAL A 60 2.71 -23.23 -9.07
C VAL A 60 3.23 -23.30 -7.63
N ILE A 61 3.82 -24.44 -7.25
CA ILE A 61 4.41 -24.62 -5.91
C ILE A 61 5.64 -23.73 -5.75
N GLU A 62 6.52 -23.66 -6.75
CA GLU A 62 7.68 -22.77 -6.73
C GLU A 62 7.26 -21.30 -6.59
N ALA A 63 6.27 -20.85 -7.36
CA ALA A 63 5.73 -19.50 -7.28
C ALA A 63 5.16 -19.18 -5.89
N LEU A 64 4.43 -20.12 -5.28
CA LEU A 64 3.92 -20.00 -3.91
C LEU A 64 5.04 -19.87 -2.89
N LEU A 65 6.03 -20.76 -2.97
CA LEU A 65 7.15 -20.81 -2.04
C LEU A 65 8.01 -19.57 -2.18
N ALA A 66 8.29 -19.10 -3.39
CA ALA A 66 8.99 -17.84 -3.65
C ALA A 66 8.22 -16.63 -3.12
N THR A 67 6.90 -16.57 -3.36
CA THR A 67 6.03 -15.50 -2.82
C THR A 67 6.10 -15.43 -1.29
N LEU A 68 6.06 -16.58 -0.62
CA LEU A 68 6.24 -16.66 0.83
C LEU A 68 7.66 -16.30 1.25
N ALA A 69 8.68 -16.82 0.57
CA ALA A 69 10.08 -16.61 0.90
C ALA A 69 10.46 -15.12 0.88
N PHE A 70 10.11 -14.39 -0.18
CA PHE A 70 10.33 -12.94 -0.27
C PHE A 70 9.61 -12.20 0.86
N ALA A 71 8.36 -12.56 1.15
CA ALA A 71 7.59 -11.93 2.23
C ALA A 71 8.23 -12.17 3.60
N PHE A 72 8.59 -13.41 3.91
CA PHE A 72 9.14 -13.79 5.21
C PHE A 72 10.52 -13.20 5.44
N ALA A 73 11.45 -13.37 4.50
CA ALA A 73 12.80 -12.84 4.67
C ALA A 73 12.83 -11.31 4.61
N GLY A 74 12.07 -10.70 3.69
CA GLY A 74 11.99 -9.24 3.55
C GLY A 74 11.43 -8.59 4.80
N VAL A 75 10.33 -9.13 5.34
CA VAL A 75 9.73 -8.63 6.58
C VAL A 75 10.61 -8.93 7.79
N ALA A 76 11.24 -10.11 7.87
CA ALA A 76 12.16 -10.44 8.97
C ALA A 76 13.35 -9.48 9.01
N LEU A 77 13.99 -9.23 7.87
CA LEU A 77 15.07 -8.24 7.75
C LEU A 77 14.57 -6.84 8.13
N ALA A 78 13.39 -6.44 7.65
CA ALA A 78 12.78 -5.16 7.99
C ALA A 78 12.47 -5.00 9.49
N VAL A 79 12.06 -6.06 10.18
CA VAL A 79 11.83 -6.05 11.63
C VAL A 79 13.14 -5.78 12.37
N VAL A 80 14.23 -6.45 11.98
CA VAL A 80 15.55 -6.25 12.59
C VAL A 80 16.07 -4.84 12.32
N CYS A 81 16.13 -4.43 11.06
CA CYS A 81 16.60 -3.09 10.68
C CYS A 81 15.71 -1.99 11.26
N GLY A 82 14.39 -2.16 11.18
CA GLY A 82 13.42 -1.22 11.74
C GLY A 82 13.52 -1.10 13.26
N PHE A 83 13.75 -2.19 13.99
CA PHE A 83 13.99 -2.12 15.43
C PHE A 83 15.26 -1.34 15.77
N LEU A 84 16.36 -1.56 15.04
CA LEU A 84 17.60 -0.79 15.23
C LEU A 84 17.39 0.70 14.96
N LEU A 85 16.71 1.05 13.87
CA LEU A 85 16.36 2.43 13.53
C LEU A 85 15.41 3.06 14.56
N ALA A 86 14.49 2.29 15.15
CA ALA A 86 13.57 2.75 16.19
C ALA A 86 14.31 3.27 17.44
N LEU A 87 15.45 2.65 17.79
CA LEU A 87 16.25 3.09 18.95
C LEU A 87 16.83 4.50 18.76
N ALA A 88 17.12 4.89 17.51
CA ALA A 88 17.65 6.20 17.14
C ALA A 88 16.56 7.18 16.64
N PHE A 89 15.27 6.81 16.70
CA PHE A 89 14.17 7.57 16.10
C PHE A 89 13.89 8.92 16.79
N HIS A 90 14.53 9.20 17.93
CA HIS A 90 14.47 10.50 18.59
C HIS A 90 15.19 11.59 17.79
N HIS A 91 16.18 11.23 16.97
CA HIS A 91 16.93 12.19 16.16
C HIS A 91 16.13 12.63 14.92
N PRO A 92 16.05 13.95 14.63
CA PRO A 92 15.27 14.45 13.50
C PRO A 92 15.78 13.94 12.15
N LEU A 93 17.10 13.75 12.01
CA LEU A 93 17.72 13.15 10.82
C LEU A 93 17.23 11.71 10.59
N MET A 94 17.19 10.90 11.65
CA MET A 94 16.72 9.52 11.57
C MET A 94 15.23 9.45 11.20
N ARG A 95 14.42 10.36 11.75
CA ARG A 95 12.99 10.49 11.39
C ARG A 95 12.81 10.86 9.93
N GLY A 96 13.59 11.82 9.43
CA GLY A 96 13.58 12.21 8.02
C GLY A 96 13.98 11.05 7.10
N PHE A 97 15.05 10.33 7.44
CA PHE A 97 15.50 9.15 6.71
C PHE A 97 14.43 8.05 6.66
N CYS A 98 13.83 7.69 7.80
CA CYS A 98 12.76 6.69 7.86
C CYS A 98 11.50 7.14 7.09
N ALA A 99 11.19 8.44 7.10
CA ALA A 99 10.10 9.00 6.32
C ALA A 99 10.35 8.85 4.82
N LEU A 100 11.58 9.12 4.36
CA LEU A 100 11.99 8.94 2.97
C LEU A 100 11.88 7.47 2.53
N MET A 101 12.48 6.54 3.29
CA MET A 101 12.43 5.09 2.98
C MET A 101 11.00 4.58 2.78
N ARG A 102 10.08 4.99 3.66
CA ARG A 102 8.68 4.56 3.66
C ARG A 102 7.83 5.22 2.58
N SER A 103 8.21 6.43 2.15
CA SER A 103 7.44 7.23 1.21
C SER A 103 7.47 6.70 -0.22
N VAL A 104 8.55 6.00 -0.58
CA VAL A 104 8.72 5.29 -1.85
C VAL A 104 8.08 3.90 -1.74
N HIS A 105 7.28 3.52 -2.74
CA HIS A 105 6.66 2.19 -2.79
C HIS A 105 7.71 1.09 -3.05
N GLU A 106 7.51 -0.11 -2.52
CA GLU A 106 8.41 -1.27 -2.71
C GLU A 106 8.67 -1.62 -4.19
N LEU A 107 7.75 -1.33 -5.11
CA LEU A 107 7.95 -1.56 -6.55
C LEU A 107 9.01 -0.64 -7.15
N PHE A 108 9.04 0.64 -6.77
CA PHE A 108 10.11 1.54 -7.23
C PHE A 108 11.46 1.12 -6.65
N TRP A 109 11.48 0.63 -5.41
CA TRP A 109 12.68 0.01 -4.86
C TRP A 109 13.10 -1.23 -5.66
N ALA A 110 12.15 -2.09 -6.06
CA ALA A 110 12.45 -3.24 -6.91
C ALA A 110 13.07 -2.82 -8.25
N LEU A 111 12.51 -1.80 -8.92
CA LEU A 111 13.06 -1.29 -10.18
C LEU A 111 14.46 -0.69 -10.02
N ILE A 112 14.72 0.06 -8.94
CA ILE A 112 16.06 0.58 -8.63
C ILE A 112 17.05 -0.57 -8.40
N PHE A 113 16.69 -1.55 -7.57
CA PHE A 113 17.57 -2.66 -7.23
C PHE A 113 17.81 -3.59 -8.42
N LEU A 114 16.81 -3.78 -9.29
CA LEU A 114 16.91 -4.54 -10.52
C LEU A 114 18.02 -3.99 -11.42
N GLN A 115 18.24 -2.67 -11.41
CA GLN A 115 19.21 -2.04 -12.30
C GLN A 115 20.65 -2.48 -12.04
N PHE A 116 21.02 -2.73 -10.78
CA PHE A 116 22.40 -3.09 -10.45
C PHE A 116 22.58 -4.51 -9.91
N PHE A 117 21.56 -5.11 -9.30
CA PHE A 117 21.59 -6.54 -8.95
C PHE A 117 21.06 -7.45 -10.06
N GLY A 118 20.30 -6.92 -11.03
CA GLY A 118 19.60 -7.72 -12.01
C GLY A 118 18.45 -8.53 -11.39
N LEU A 119 18.02 -9.56 -12.13
CA LEU A 119 17.03 -10.55 -11.68
C LEU A 119 17.65 -11.50 -10.64
N HIS A 120 17.99 -10.94 -9.48
CA HIS A 120 18.58 -11.64 -8.35
C HIS A 120 17.64 -11.58 -7.12
N PRO A 121 17.56 -12.62 -6.27
CA PRO A 121 16.73 -12.61 -5.05
C PRO A 121 16.92 -11.40 -4.14
N LEU A 122 18.14 -10.86 -4.07
CA LEU A 122 18.40 -9.66 -3.25
C LEU A 122 17.57 -8.45 -3.70
N THR A 123 17.23 -8.36 -4.99
CA THR A 123 16.35 -7.31 -5.54
C THR A 123 15.00 -7.33 -4.84
N GLY A 124 14.33 -8.48 -4.83
CA GLY A 124 13.03 -8.63 -4.18
C GLY A 124 13.10 -8.53 -2.66
N LEU A 125 14.15 -9.10 -2.06
CA LEU A 125 14.38 -9.03 -0.61
C LEU A 125 14.49 -7.58 -0.13
N LEU A 126 15.36 -6.79 -0.77
CA LEU A 126 15.63 -5.41 -0.37
C LEU A 126 14.47 -4.48 -0.75
N ALA A 127 13.78 -4.75 -1.86
CA ALA A 127 12.58 -4.01 -2.26
C ALA A 127 11.50 -4.00 -1.17
N ILE A 128 11.31 -5.13 -0.47
CA ILE A 128 10.42 -5.21 0.70
C ILE A 128 11.10 -4.63 1.94
N ALA A 129 12.35 -5.05 2.21
CA ALA A 129 13.01 -4.77 3.48
C ALA A 129 13.23 -3.28 3.75
N VAL A 130 13.63 -2.50 2.74
CA VAL A 130 13.96 -1.08 2.88
C VAL A 130 12.74 -0.24 3.30
N PRO A 131 11.64 -0.18 2.52
CA PRO A 131 10.48 0.63 2.92
C PRO A 131 9.83 0.14 4.21
N TYR A 132 9.80 -1.19 4.44
CA TYR A 132 9.23 -1.74 5.68
C TYR A 132 10.08 -1.42 6.91
N SER A 133 11.41 -1.30 6.77
CA SER A 133 12.29 -0.88 7.87
C SER A 133 11.91 0.51 8.39
N GLY A 134 11.66 1.47 7.49
CA GLY A 134 11.21 2.82 7.87
C GLY A 134 9.82 2.83 8.53
N ILE A 135 8.92 1.95 8.09
CA ILE A 135 7.61 1.73 8.72
C ILE A 135 7.75 1.18 10.14
N PHE A 136 8.55 0.13 10.31
CA PHE A 136 8.81 -0.48 11.61
C PHE A 136 9.52 0.47 12.55
N ALA A 137 10.49 1.25 12.07
CA ALA A 137 11.21 2.23 12.87
C ALA A 137 10.26 3.21 13.57
N ARG A 138 9.34 3.80 12.80
CA ARG A 138 8.33 4.73 13.34
C ARG A 138 7.39 4.01 14.31
N MET A 139 6.80 2.90 13.90
CA MET A 139 5.77 2.23 14.72
C MET A 139 6.35 1.64 16.00
N PHE A 140 7.54 1.04 15.95
CA PHE A 140 8.20 0.47 17.12
C PHE A 140 8.64 1.57 18.09
N ALA A 141 9.12 2.72 17.59
CA ALA A 141 9.39 3.87 18.43
C ALA A 141 8.13 4.37 19.15
N GLU A 142 7.01 4.54 18.42
CA GLU A 142 5.72 4.94 18.99
C GLU A 142 5.21 3.93 20.04
N ILE A 143 5.33 2.62 19.78
CA ILE A 143 4.95 1.56 20.74
C ILE A 143 5.85 1.60 21.99
N LEU A 144 7.16 1.72 21.82
CA LEU A 144 8.10 1.79 22.94
C LEU A 144 7.86 3.02 23.82
N ASP A 145 7.49 4.16 23.23
CA ASP A 145 7.21 5.40 23.95
C ASP A 145 5.88 5.40 24.71
N GLN A 146 4.93 4.55 24.28
CA GLN A 146 3.67 4.34 25.00
C GLN A 146 3.84 3.46 26.26
N VAL A 147 4.96 2.77 26.41
CA VAL A 147 5.20 1.92 27.60
C VAL A 147 5.36 2.78 28.85
N PRO A 148 4.66 2.43 29.97
CA PRO A 148 4.82 3.10 31.25
C PRO A 148 6.29 3.15 31.71
N LYS A 149 6.74 4.31 32.23
CA LYS A 149 8.12 4.50 32.70
C LYS A 149 8.37 3.92 34.11
N GLN A 150 7.31 3.61 34.87
CA GLN A 150 7.38 3.15 36.27
C GLN A 150 8.30 1.92 36.48
N PRO A 151 8.28 0.88 35.64
CA PRO A 151 9.14 -0.29 35.81
C PRO A 151 10.63 0.04 35.73
N GLY A 152 11.00 1.13 35.03
CA GLY A 152 12.39 1.60 34.96
C GLY A 152 12.93 2.13 36.28
N TYR A 153 12.08 2.60 37.19
CA TYR A 153 12.50 3.11 38.50
C TYR A 153 12.93 2.01 39.47
N ALA A 154 12.56 0.76 39.19
CA ALA A 154 12.98 -0.39 39.98
C ALA A 154 14.40 -0.90 39.61
N LEU A 155 14.99 -0.37 38.53
CA LEU A 155 16.34 -0.75 38.13
C LEU A 155 17.40 -0.08 39.02
N PRO A 156 18.54 -0.75 39.28
CA PRO A 156 19.66 -0.12 39.97
C PRO A 156 20.10 1.17 39.27
N ALA A 157 20.54 2.17 40.05
CA ALA A 157 20.94 3.49 39.52
C ALA A 157 22.08 3.45 38.48
N ARG A 158 22.86 2.35 38.42
CA ARG A 158 23.93 2.13 37.42
C ARG A 158 23.49 1.34 36.17
N SER A 159 22.19 1.06 36.02
CA SER A 159 21.69 0.35 34.84
C SER A 159 21.82 1.21 33.58
N GLY A 160 22.46 0.66 32.54
CA GLY A 160 22.61 1.32 31.24
C GLY A 160 21.32 1.30 30.42
N TYR A 161 21.26 2.11 29.36
CA TYR A 161 20.09 2.20 28.46
C TYR A 161 19.64 0.85 27.90
N LEU A 162 20.58 -0.01 27.50
CA LEU A 162 20.27 -1.35 26.98
C LEU A 162 19.65 -2.25 28.05
N SER A 163 20.13 -2.20 29.29
CA SER A 163 19.53 -2.97 30.39
C SER A 163 18.10 -2.51 30.65
N ALA A 164 17.87 -1.20 30.70
CA ALA A 164 16.52 -0.66 30.84
C ALA A 164 15.61 -1.07 29.67
N LEU A 165 16.12 -1.01 28.44
CA LEU A 165 15.37 -1.45 27.26
C LEU A 165 14.97 -2.93 27.34
N PHE A 166 15.92 -3.83 27.53
CA PHE A 166 15.67 -5.28 27.48
C PHE A 166 14.88 -5.81 28.68
N TYR A 167 15.04 -5.24 29.87
CA TYR A 167 14.41 -5.75 31.08
C TYR A 167 13.15 -5.02 31.51
N THR A 168 12.86 -3.84 30.95
CA THR A 168 11.64 -3.07 31.33
C THR A 168 10.77 -2.70 30.14
N ARG A 169 11.31 -2.01 29.12
CA ARG A 169 10.49 -1.52 28.00
C ARG A 169 10.09 -2.63 27.04
N LEU A 170 11.06 -3.44 26.61
CA LEU A 170 10.86 -4.45 25.57
C LEU A 170 9.87 -5.56 25.98
N PRO A 171 9.92 -6.14 27.19
CA PRO A 171 8.97 -7.19 27.58
C PRO A 171 7.52 -6.71 27.59
N LEU A 172 7.29 -5.45 27.99
CA LEU A 172 5.96 -4.82 28.00
C LEU A 172 5.48 -4.44 26.60
N ALA A 173 6.39 -4.00 25.73
CA ALA A 173 6.08 -3.68 24.34
C ALA A 173 5.90 -4.93 23.45
N TRP A 174 6.48 -6.07 23.83
CA TRP A 174 6.60 -7.27 23.00
C TRP A 174 5.28 -7.73 22.34
N PRO A 175 4.13 -7.82 23.06
CA PRO A 175 2.88 -8.25 22.43
C PRO A 175 2.42 -7.31 21.31
N HIS A 176 2.63 -6.00 21.48
CA HIS A 176 2.28 -5.00 20.47
C HIS A 176 3.23 -5.03 19.28
N LEU A 177 4.54 -5.19 19.52
CA LEU A 177 5.55 -5.33 18.47
C LEU A 177 5.29 -6.55 17.59
N VAL A 178 5.05 -7.72 18.21
CA VAL A 178 4.75 -8.97 17.50
C VAL A 178 3.43 -8.89 16.74
N SER A 179 2.39 -8.27 17.34
CA SER A 179 1.11 -8.07 16.67
C SER A 179 1.26 -7.21 15.40
N TYR A 180 2.03 -6.12 15.50
CA TYR A 180 2.29 -5.25 14.36
C TYR A 180 3.15 -5.93 13.28
N ALA A 181 4.20 -6.65 13.67
CA ALA A 181 5.01 -7.45 12.74
C ALA A 181 4.18 -8.51 12.02
N SER A 182 3.28 -9.21 12.73
CA SER A 182 2.38 -10.21 12.12
C SER A 182 1.40 -9.59 11.13
N TYR A 183 0.86 -8.40 11.43
CA TYR A 183 0.05 -7.64 10.49
C TYR A 183 0.84 -7.23 9.26
N ARG A 184 2.08 -6.74 9.44
CA ARG A 184 2.94 -6.35 8.32
C ARG A 184 3.40 -7.53 7.49
N LEU A 185 3.56 -8.70 8.06
CA LEU A 185 3.82 -9.92 7.30
C LEU A 185 2.67 -10.28 6.35
N GLU A 186 1.41 -10.09 6.77
CA GLU A 186 0.26 -10.24 5.85
C GLU A 186 0.33 -9.26 4.69
N CYS A 187 0.69 -8.00 4.93
CA CYS A 187 0.95 -7.03 3.87
C CYS A 187 2.14 -7.47 3.00
N GLY A 188 3.20 -8.00 3.60
CA GLY A 188 4.39 -8.47 2.88
C GLY A 188 4.11 -9.61 1.91
N ILE A 189 3.21 -10.54 2.24
CA ILE A 189 2.75 -11.61 1.33
C ILE A 189 2.03 -11.03 0.11
N ARG A 190 1.27 -9.95 0.31
CA ARG A 190 0.63 -9.24 -0.81
C ARG A 190 1.68 -8.51 -1.64
N SER A 191 2.55 -7.72 -1.01
CA SER A 191 3.63 -6.99 -1.69
C SER A 191 4.52 -7.91 -2.51
N SER A 192 4.89 -9.09 -1.98
CA SER A 192 5.70 -10.06 -2.71
C SER A 192 5.01 -10.63 -3.94
N ALA A 193 3.68 -10.80 -3.93
CA ALA A 193 2.94 -11.16 -5.14
C ALA A 193 3.03 -10.05 -6.20
N ILE A 194 2.93 -8.78 -5.81
CA ILE A 194 3.04 -7.65 -6.75
C ILE A 194 4.45 -7.54 -7.35
N LEU A 195 5.50 -7.90 -6.60
CA LEU A 195 6.88 -7.94 -7.10
C LEU A 195 7.05 -8.80 -8.36
N GLY A 196 6.15 -9.75 -8.61
CA GLY A 196 6.14 -10.55 -9.84
C GLY A 196 5.98 -9.75 -11.13
N PHE A 197 5.30 -8.61 -11.08
CA PHE A 197 5.14 -7.72 -12.23
C PHE A 197 6.45 -7.06 -12.69
N VAL A 198 7.48 -7.08 -11.84
CA VAL A 198 8.83 -6.58 -12.17
C VAL A 198 9.74 -7.72 -12.64
N GLY A 199 9.20 -8.93 -12.84
CA GLY A 199 9.93 -10.10 -13.36
C GLY A 199 10.47 -11.06 -12.30
N LEU A 200 10.13 -10.87 -11.02
CA LEU A 200 10.51 -11.81 -9.95
C LEU A 200 9.62 -13.06 -9.97
N PRO A 201 10.13 -14.27 -9.66
CA PRO A 201 9.42 -15.54 -9.86
C PRO A 201 8.35 -15.82 -8.78
N THR A 202 7.41 -14.89 -8.60
CA THR A 202 6.31 -14.97 -7.62
C THR A 202 4.98 -15.24 -8.32
N LEU A 203 3.92 -15.46 -7.55
CA LEU A 203 2.57 -15.68 -8.10
C LEU A 203 2.13 -14.59 -9.07
N GLY A 204 2.50 -13.33 -8.84
CA GLY A 204 2.11 -12.23 -9.72
C GLY A 204 2.75 -12.28 -11.09
N TYR A 205 3.95 -12.85 -11.24
CA TYR A 205 4.61 -12.99 -12.55
C TYR A 205 3.84 -13.94 -13.46
N TYR A 206 3.48 -15.11 -12.93
CA TYR A 206 2.69 -16.08 -13.68
C TYR A 206 1.27 -15.57 -13.94
N LEU A 207 0.69 -14.82 -13.00
CA LEU A 207 -0.62 -14.22 -13.21
C LEU A 207 -0.60 -13.17 -14.32
N GLU A 208 0.35 -12.23 -14.28
CA GLU A 208 0.56 -11.23 -15.32
C GLU A 208 0.71 -11.91 -16.68
N SER A 209 1.62 -12.89 -16.75
CA SER A 209 1.95 -13.61 -17.99
C SER A 209 0.76 -14.40 -18.55
N SER A 210 0.03 -15.17 -17.73
CA SER A 210 -1.16 -15.90 -18.17
C SER A 210 -2.28 -14.96 -18.61
N PHE A 211 -2.44 -13.80 -17.96
CA PHE A 211 -3.43 -12.81 -18.37
C PHE A 211 -3.06 -12.19 -19.71
N SER A 212 -1.80 -11.77 -19.88
CA SER A 212 -1.26 -11.20 -21.13
C SER A 212 -1.40 -12.16 -22.32
N GLN A 213 -1.36 -13.47 -22.05
CA GLN A 213 -1.57 -14.54 -23.06
C GLN A 213 -3.06 -14.90 -23.29
N GLY A 214 -3.99 -14.35 -22.51
CA GLY A 214 -5.42 -14.66 -22.60
C GLY A 214 -5.84 -16.00 -21.96
N TYR A 215 -5.00 -16.60 -21.12
CA TYR A 215 -5.29 -17.85 -20.41
C TYR A 215 -6.11 -17.60 -19.13
N TYR A 216 -7.36 -17.16 -19.31
CA TYR A 216 -8.26 -16.80 -18.21
C TYR A 216 -8.54 -17.91 -17.18
N PRO A 217 -8.65 -19.20 -17.54
CA PRO A 217 -8.80 -20.28 -16.56
C PRO A 217 -7.59 -20.42 -15.63
N GLU A 218 -6.37 -20.16 -16.12
CA GLU A 218 -5.15 -20.16 -15.32
C GLU A 218 -5.09 -18.95 -14.39
N VAL A 219 -5.42 -17.76 -14.91
CA VAL A 219 -5.54 -16.53 -14.11
C VAL A 219 -6.50 -16.75 -12.93
N ALA A 220 -7.67 -17.32 -13.18
CA ALA A 220 -8.66 -17.61 -12.14
C ALA A 220 -8.11 -18.61 -11.11
N ALA A 221 -7.42 -19.66 -11.54
CA ALA A 221 -6.79 -20.63 -10.65
C ALA A 221 -5.71 -19.98 -9.75
N LEU A 222 -4.83 -19.14 -10.32
CA LEU A 222 -3.81 -18.40 -9.59
C LEU A 222 -4.42 -17.40 -8.60
N LEU A 223 -5.50 -16.70 -8.98
CA LEU A 223 -6.24 -15.80 -8.09
C LEU A 223 -6.88 -16.55 -6.92
N ILE A 224 -7.55 -17.68 -7.18
CA ILE A 224 -8.13 -18.53 -6.14
C ILE A 224 -7.03 -18.99 -5.18
N LEU A 225 -5.90 -19.43 -5.71
CA LEU A 225 -4.77 -19.89 -4.92
C LEU A 225 -4.19 -18.76 -4.05
N PHE A 226 -4.04 -17.56 -4.61
CA PHE A 226 -3.63 -16.37 -3.85
C PHE A 226 -4.61 -16.04 -2.72
N TYR A 227 -5.93 -16.08 -2.97
CA TYR A 227 -6.93 -15.86 -1.93
C TYR A 227 -6.90 -16.95 -0.87
N LEU A 228 -6.73 -18.22 -1.25
CA LEU A 228 -6.59 -19.33 -0.31
C LEU A 228 -5.34 -19.16 0.55
N LEU A 229 -4.20 -18.75 -0.03
CA LEU A 229 -2.96 -18.48 0.70
C LEU A 229 -3.18 -17.43 1.80
N VAL A 230 -3.79 -16.29 1.46
CA VAL A 230 -4.04 -15.19 2.40
C VAL A 230 -5.12 -15.57 3.42
N ALA A 231 -6.22 -16.20 2.99
CA ALA A 231 -7.32 -16.58 3.87
C ALA A 231 -6.90 -17.66 4.88
N THR A 232 -6.08 -18.61 4.47
CA THR A 232 -5.62 -19.73 5.32
C THR A 232 -4.48 -19.37 6.26
N LYS A 233 -3.96 -18.12 6.22
CA LYS A 233 -2.83 -17.69 7.06
C LYS A 233 -2.99 -18.03 8.54
N LYS A 234 -4.21 -17.93 9.09
CA LYS A 234 -4.46 -18.23 10.51
C LYS A 234 -4.20 -19.70 10.87
N LEU A 235 -4.24 -20.61 9.90
CA LEU A 235 -4.01 -22.04 10.12
C LEU A 235 -2.51 -22.35 10.19
N TRP A 236 -1.73 -21.82 9.25
CA TRP A 236 -0.32 -22.17 9.06
C TRP A 236 0.68 -21.17 9.68
N LEU A 237 0.30 -19.91 9.85
CA LEU A 237 1.14 -18.86 10.45
C LEU A 237 1.00 -18.88 11.98
N ARG A 238 1.76 -19.76 12.64
CA ARG A 238 1.81 -19.90 14.10
C ARG A 238 3.19 -19.48 14.61
N ARG A 239 3.27 -19.06 15.87
CA ARG A 239 4.54 -18.63 16.50
C ARG A 239 5.69 -19.65 16.33
N TRP A 240 5.37 -20.94 16.26
CA TRP A 240 6.33 -22.04 16.12
C TRP A 240 6.75 -22.33 14.68
N THR A 241 5.92 -21.99 13.69
CA THR A 241 6.25 -22.21 12.27
C THR A 241 7.05 -21.05 11.69
N LEU A 242 6.99 -19.86 12.31
CA LEU A 242 7.74 -18.67 11.87
C LEU A 242 9.24 -18.91 11.66
N PRO A 243 10.00 -19.51 12.61
CA PRO A 243 11.44 -19.72 12.42
C PRO A 243 11.72 -20.64 11.23
N VAL A 244 10.89 -21.66 10.99
CA VAL A 244 11.02 -22.58 9.86
C VAL A 244 10.89 -21.84 8.53
N PHE A 245 9.88 -20.98 8.40
CA PHE A 245 9.70 -20.17 7.19
C PHE A 245 10.86 -19.19 6.98
N ILE A 246 11.32 -18.52 8.04
CA ILE A 246 12.42 -17.54 7.93
C ILE A 246 13.72 -18.22 7.53
N ILE A 247 14.07 -19.34 8.16
CA ILE A 247 15.30 -20.11 7.86
C ILE A 247 15.21 -20.77 6.49
N GLY A 248 14.04 -21.25 6.10
CA GLY A 248 13.80 -21.86 4.78
C GLY A 248 13.76 -20.85 3.64
N SER A 249 13.40 -19.59 3.90
CA SER A 249 13.18 -18.57 2.85
C SER A 249 14.34 -18.43 1.86
N PRO A 250 15.62 -18.33 2.27
CA PRO A 250 16.73 -18.17 1.32
C PRO A 250 16.82 -19.28 0.27
N PHE A 251 16.36 -20.49 0.57
CA PHE A 251 16.41 -21.63 -0.34
C PHE A 251 15.29 -21.63 -1.39
N PHE A 252 14.21 -20.89 -1.15
CA PHE A 252 13.02 -20.88 -2.01
C PHE A 252 12.87 -19.59 -2.84
N MET A 253 13.81 -18.65 -2.77
CA MET A 253 13.79 -17.44 -3.60
C MET A 253 14.34 -17.66 -5.03
N GLY A 254 14.90 -18.84 -5.29
CA GLY A 254 15.58 -19.17 -6.54
C GLY A 254 17.05 -18.73 -6.58
N GLU A 255 17.82 -19.33 -7.48
CA GLU A 255 19.19 -18.93 -7.79
C GLU A 255 19.13 -17.92 -8.95
N GLY A 256 18.95 -16.64 -8.63
CA GLY A 256 18.89 -15.61 -9.69
C GLY A 256 20.23 -15.40 -10.40
N MET A 257 20.26 -14.43 -11.30
CA MET A 257 21.46 -14.12 -12.09
C MET A 257 22.62 -13.63 -11.19
N PRO A 258 23.88 -14.00 -11.47
CA PRO A 258 25.01 -13.58 -10.66
C PRO A 258 25.16 -12.06 -10.68
N ILE A 259 25.49 -11.48 -9.51
CA ILE A 259 25.65 -10.04 -9.36
C ILE A 259 26.93 -9.58 -10.07
N ILE A 260 26.76 -8.68 -11.03
CA ILE A 260 27.87 -8.02 -11.72
C ILE A 260 28.24 -6.77 -10.91
N TRP A 261 29.29 -6.88 -10.08
CA TRP A 261 29.76 -5.76 -9.24
C TRP A 261 30.15 -4.50 -10.03
N GLY A 262 30.52 -4.65 -11.31
CA GLY A 262 30.73 -3.51 -12.22
C GLY A 262 29.46 -2.66 -12.42
N ASN A 263 28.28 -3.29 -12.49
CA ASN A 263 27.00 -2.56 -12.61
C ASN A 263 26.70 -1.78 -11.33
N VAL A 264 26.99 -2.37 -10.16
CA VAL A 264 26.85 -1.70 -8.87
C VAL A 264 27.74 -0.46 -8.80
N TRP A 265 29.02 -0.60 -9.15
CA TRP A 265 29.93 0.55 -9.15
C TRP A 265 29.51 1.62 -10.16
N ARG A 266 29.14 1.23 -11.39
CA ARG A 266 28.65 2.16 -12.42
C ARG A 266 27.40 2.90 -11.96
N PHE A 267 26.48 2.20 -11.29
CA PHE A 267 25.24 2.80 -10.82
C PHE A 267 25.50 3.98 -9.86
N PHE A 268 26.31 3.74 -8.83
CA PHE A 268 26.61 4.76 -7.82
C PHE A 268 27.60 5.84 -8.27
N SER A 269 28.44 5.57 -9.27
CA SER A 269 29.45 6.53 -9.75
C SER A 269 29.00 7.35 -10.94
N GLN A 270 28.19 6.79 -11.85
CA GLN A 270 27.82 7.41 -13.11
C GLN A 270 26.30 7.53 -13.27
N ASP A 271 25.55 6.45 -13.09
CA ASP A 271 24.13 6.43 -13.49
C ASP A 271 23.24 7.32 -12.59
N ILE A 272 23.55 7.43 -11.30
CA ILE A 272 22.85 8.33 -10.36
C ILE A 272 23.14 9.81 -10.64
N VAL A 273 24.31 10.12 -11.21
CA VAL A 273 24.78 11.50 -11.34
C VAL A 273 24.04 12.18 -12.51
N PRO A 274 23.38 13.34 -12.28
CA PRO A 274 22.70 14.10 -13.33
C PRO A 274 23.56 14.29 -14.57
N SER A 275 23.01 14.02 -15.75
CA SER A 275 23.74 14.10 -17.02
C SER A 275 24.53 15.40 -17.25
N PRO A 276 24.06 16.60 -16.84
CA PRO A 276 24.84 17.84 -17.03
C PRO A 276 26.10 17.91 -16.15
N LEU A 277 26.13 17.17 -15.03
CA LEU A 277 27.26 17.11 -14.11
C LEU A 277 28.31 16.06 -14.51
N ARG A 278 27.99 15.19 -15.48
CA ARG A 278 28.91 14.17 -16.01
C ARG A 278 29.84 14.69 -17.12
N GLY A 279 29.47 15.81 -17.75
CA GLY A 279 30.20 16.39 -18.88
C GLY A 279 31.52 17.06 -18.47
N SER A 280 32.30 17.47 -19.47
CA SER A 280 33.63 18.10 -19.28
C SER A 280 33.57 19.47 -18.59
N ASP A 281 32.47 20.22 -18.74
CA ASP A 281 32.27 21.54 -18.13
C ASP A 281 30.91 21.64 -17.41
N PRO A 282 30.82 21.15 -16.16
CA PRO A 282 29.61 21.23 -15.37
C PRO A 282 29.30 22.69 -15.02
N THR A 283 28.23 23.23 -15.58
CA THR A 283 27.74 24.59 -15.25
C THR A 283 26.44 24.50 -14.46
N TRP A 284 26.25 25.42 -13.51
CA TRP A 284 25.00 25.52 -12.76
C TRP A 284 23.79 25.79 -13.66
N GLN A 285 24.01 26.48 -14.79
CA GLN A 285 22.95 26.76 -15.76
C GLN A 285 22.47 25.48 -16.46
N SER A 286 23.37 24.62 -16.95
CA SER A 286 22.96 23.37 -17.63
C SER A 286 22.23 22.42 -16.70
N PHE A 287 22.63 22.37 -15.42
CA PHE A 287 21.90 21.64 -14.38
C PHE A 287 20.50 22.24 -14.12
N ALA A 288 20.40 23.57 -14.02
CA ALA A 288 19.12 24.25 -13.86
C ALA A 288 18.19 23.99 -15.05
N ASP A 289 18.69 24.07 -16.28
CA ASP A 289 17.91 23.82 -17.50
C ASP A 289 17.43 22.37 -17.54
N TRP A 290 18.32 21.39 -17.31
CA TRP A 290 17.97 19.97 -17.23
C TRP A 290 16.90 19.68 -16.17
N SER A 291 17.08 20.20 -14.96
CA SER A 291 16.13 19.98 -13.86
C SER A 291 14.80 20.67 -14.14
N SER A 292 14.81 21.87 -14.72
CA SER A 292 13.59 22.60 -15.08
C SER A 292 12.79 21.88 -16.17
N ASN A 293 13.44 21.32 -17.18
CA ASN A 293 12.77 20.55 -18.24
C ASN A 293 12.09 19.31 -17.65
N ILE A 294 12.79 18.55 -16.79
CA ILE A 294 12.19 17.39 -16.12
C ILE A 294 11.02 17.83 -15.23
N LEU A 295 11.17 18.93 -14.50
CA LEU A 295 10.12 19.44 -13.63
C LEU A 295 8.88 19.86 -14.42
N LEU A 296 9.04 20.56 -15.54
CA LEU A 296 7.95 21.09 -16.34
C LEU A 296 7.28 20.03 -17.23
N GLU A 297 8.06 19.18 -17.88
CA GLU A 297 7.55 18.24 -18.88
C GLU A 297 7.13 16.89 -18.31
N GLN A 298 7.72 16.46 -17.18
CA GLN A 298 7.48 15.13 -16.62
C GLN A 298 6.91 15.20 -15.20
N ALA A 299 7.58 15.92 -14.30
CA ALA A 299 7.21 15.92 -12.89
C ALA A 299 5.87 16.63 -12.65
N LEU A 300 5.65 17.82 -13.22
CA LEU A 300 4.41 18.57 -13.02
C LEU A 300 3.17 17.85 -13.59
N PRO A 301 3.17 17.35 -14.85
CA PRO A 301 2.07 16.53 -15.36
C PRO A 301 1.85 15.27 -14.52
N GLY A 302 2.93 14.59 -14.13
CA GLY A 302 2.86 13.42 -13.27
C GLY A 302 2.23 13.73 -11.91
N ILE A 303 2.69 14.78 -11.22
CA ILE A 303 2.14 15.24 -9.92
C ILE A 303 0.67 15.56 -10.07
N TRP A 304 0.30 16.32 -11.10
CA TRP A 304 -1.07 16.74 -11.37
C TRP A 304 -2.00 15.53 -11.51
N ASN A 305 -1.62 14.58 -12.38
CA ASN A 305 -2.40 13.38 -12.62
C ASN A 305 -2.44 12.45 -11.39
N THR A 306 -1.34 12.33 -10.63
CA THR A 306 -1.35 11.57 -9.37
C THR A 306 -2.29 12.18 -8.33
N LEU A 307 -2.32 13.51 -8.20
CA LEU A 307 -3.21 14.19 -7.28
C LEU A 307 -4.68 14.05 -7.70
N ILE A 308 -5.00 14.19 -8.99
CA ILE A 308 -6.36 13.97 -9.54
C ILE A 308 -6.81 12.55 -9.24
N LEU A 309 -6.01 11.56 -9.65
CA LEU A 309 -6.34 10.15 -9.49
C LEU A 309 -6.56 9.80 -8.02
N SER A 310 -5.65 10.23 -7.13
CA SER A 310 -5.77 9.98 -5.70
C SER A 310 -6.98 10.65 -5.07
N GLN A 311 -7.31 11.89 -5.47
CA GLN A 311 -8.44 12.61 -4.93
C GLN A 311 -9.78 11.98 -5.34
N ILE A 312 -9.92 11.58 -6.61
CA ILE A 312 -11.09 10.85 -7.10
C ILE A 312 -11.18 9.48 -6.40
N ALA A 313 -10.07 8.72 -6.36
CA ALA A 313 -10.02 7.42 -5.70
C ALA A 313 -10.39 7.51 -4.21
N LEU A 314 -9.94 8.55 -3.50
CA LEU A 314 -10.29 8.81 -2.10
C LEU A 314 -11.80 9.06 -1.94
N ALA A 315 -12.40 9.88 -2.80
CA ALA A 315 -13.84 10.16 -2.76
C ALA A 315 -14.68 8.90 -3.03
N VAL A 316 -14.35 8.14 -4.09
CA VAL A 316 -15.04 6.90 -4.45
C VAL A 316 -14.85 5.84 -3.36
N THR A 317 -13.64 5.73 -2.79
CA THR A 317 -13.35 4.91 -1.60
C THR A 317 -14.30 5.23 -0.46
N GLY A 318 -14.52 6.51 -0.16
CA GLY A 318 -15.42 6.95 0.90
C GLY A 318 -16.87 6.54 0.64
N ILE A 319 -17.37 6.75 -0.58
CA ILE A 319 -18.71 6.33 -1.00
C ILE A 319 -18.86 4.81 -0.87
N PHE A 320 -17.91 4.05 -1.42
CA PHE A 320 -17.93 2.60 -1.39
C PHE A 320 -17.89 2.06 0.05
N ALA A 321 -17.04 2.64 0.90
CA ALA A 321 -16.96 2.29 2.31
C ALA A 321 -18.27 2.54 3.07
N LEU A 322 -18.94 3.67 2.84
CA LEU A 322 -20.23 3.99 3.45
C LEU A 322 -21.35 3.04 2.98
N CYS A 323 -21.32 2.62 1.72
CA CYS A 323 -22.25 1.64 1.15
C CYS A 323 -22.03 0.22 1.69
N LEU A 324 -20.77 -0.19 1.87
CA LEU A 324 -20.44 -1.54 2.31
C LEU A 324 -20.50 -1.73 3.83
N PHE A 325 -20.23 -0.67 4.59
CA PHE A 325 -20.24 -0.68 6.05
C PHE A 325 -21.51 -1.34 6.67
N PRO A 326 -22.74 -1.00 6.25
CA PRO A 326 -23.98 -1.61 6.76
C PRO A 326 -24.00 -3.13 6.69
N LEU A 327 -23.37 -3.74 5.68
CA LEU A 327 -23.44 -5.17 5.40
C LEU A 327 -22.84 -6.04 6.51
N ILE A 328 -22.00 -5.46 7.37
CA ILE A 328 -21.40 -6.18 8.51
C ILE A 328 -21.82 -5.62 9.88
N SER A 329 -22.65 -4.59 9.91
CA SER A 329 -23.17 -4.01 11.15
C SER A 329 -24.29 -4.87 11.73
N ARG A 330 -24.16 -5.24 13.01
CA ARG A 330 -25.18 -5.99 13.79
C ARG A 330 -26.48 -5.20 13.94
N HIS A 331 -26.42 -3.88 13.75
CA HIS A 331 -27.56 -2.99 13.87
C HIS A 331 -28.40 -2.93 12.59
N CYS A 332 -27.84 -3.35 11.44
CA CYS A 332 -28.50 -3.33 10.14
C CYS A 332 -28.98 -4.72 9.69
N PHE A 333 -28.16 -5.77 9.87
CA PHE A 333 -28.45 -7.11 9.38
C PHE A 333 -28.29 -8.20 10.46
N SER A 334 -29.07 -9.28 10.32
CA SER A 334 -28.95 -10.49 11.14
C SER A 334 -27.65 -11.24 10.86
N ALA A 335 -27.29 -12.23 11.70
CA ALA A 335 -26.06 -13.00 11.52
C ALA A 335 -25.94 -13.65 10.12
N ALA A 336 -27.04 -14.23 9.61
CA ALA A 336 -27.10 -14.81 8.26
C ALA A 336 -26.93 -13.77 7.16
N GLY A 337 -27.55 -12.59 7.30
CA GLY A 337 -27.41 -11.49 6.33
C GLY A 337 -26.01 -10.85 6.31
N ARG A 338 -25.27 -10.90 7.44
CA ARG A 338 -23.92 -10.34 7.53
C ARG A 338 -22.82 -11.24 6.96
N MET A 339 -23.07 -12.54 6.87
CA MET A 339 -22.12 -13.52 6.36
C MET A 339 -21.64 -13.21 4.93
N PRO A 340 -22.51 -13.00 3.92
CA PRO A 340 -22.07 -12.66 2.56
C PRO A 340 -21.33 -11.32 2.52
N GLY A 341 -21.78 -10.31 3.27
CA GLY A 341 -21.10 -9.02 3.38
C GLY A 341 -19.69 -9.15 3.96
N HIS A 342 -19.51 -10.02 4.97
CA HIS A 342 -18.20 -10.29 5.53
C HIS A 342 -17.28 -11.00 4.53
N ILE A 343 -17.77 -11.99 3.79
CA ILE A 343 -16.98 -12.69 2.76
C ILE A 343 -16.54 -11.70 1.67
N LEU A 344 -17.47 -10.91 1.14
CA LEU A 344 -17.19 -9.90 0.12
C LEU A 344 -16.10 -8.92 0.58
N LEU A 345 -16.21 -8.39 1.80
CA LEU A 345 -15.21 -7.50 2.36
C LEU A 345 -13.85 -8.16 2.57
N VAL A 346 -13.82 -9.45 2.91
CA VAL A 346 -12.58 -10.20 3.06
C VAL A 346 -11.89 -10.40 1.71
N ILE A 347 -12.62 -10.74 0.65
CA ILE A 347 -12.05 -10.89 -0.69
C ILE A 347 -11.50 -9.54 -1.18
N ALA A 348 -12.35 -8.51 -1.19
CA ALA A 348 -11.99 -7.18 -1.70
C ALA A 348 -10.81 -6.52 -0.97
N ARG A 349 -10.63 -6.79 0.33
CA ARG A 349 -9.47 -6.27 1.09
C ARG A 349 -8.23 -7.16 0.99
N SER A 350 -8.32 -8.36 0.43
CA SER A 350 -7.19 -9.29 0.30
C SER A 350 -6.51 -9.14 -1.06
N THR A 351 -7.26 -8.76 -2.10
CA THR A 351 -6.75 -8.44 -3.44
C THR A 351 -5.76 -7.28 -3.40
N PRO A 352 -4.51 -7.45 -3.88
CA PRO A 352 -3.62 -6.33 -4.12
C PRO A 352 -4.23 -5.31 -5.08
N GLU A 353 -4.05 -4.04 -4.75
CA GLU A 353 -4.55 -2.88 -5.49
C GLU A 353 -4.00 -2.88 -6.92
N TYR A 354 -2.69 -3.09 -7.04
CA TYR A 354 -1.99 -3.19 -8.32
C TYR A 354 -2.52 -4.34 -9.19
N LEU A 355 -2.72 -5.52 -8.58
CA LEU A 355 -3.24 -6.70 -9.27
C LEU A 355 -4.66 -6.45 -9.82
N LEU A 356 -5.51 -5.85 -8.99
CA LEU A 356 -6.87 -5.50 -9.39
C LEU A 356 -6.87 -4.42 -10.48
N ALA A 357 -5.99 -3.43 -10.39
CA ALA A 357 -5.84 -2.40 -11.40
C ALA A 357 -5.37 -2.98 -12.73
N TYR A 358 -4.42 -3.92 -12.72
CA TYR A 358 -3.95 -4.62 -13.91
C TYR A 358 -5.08 -5.38 -14.61
N ILE A 359 -5.84 -6.19 -13.87
CA ILE A 359 -7.00 -6.92 -14.40
C ILE A 359 -8.02 -5.95 -14.99
N LEU A 360 -8.35 -4.87 -14.26
CA LEU A 360 -9.32 -3.88 -14.73
C LEU A 360 -8.82 -3.08 -15.93
N LEU A 361 -7.51 -2.83 -16.03
CA LEU A 361 -6.92 -2.14 -17.17
C LEU A 361 -7.02 -3.00 -18.42
N GLN A 362 -6.73 -4.29 -18.31
CA GLN A 362 -6.86 -5.19 -19.44
C GLN A 362 -8.33 -5.36 -19.88
N LEU A 363 -9.28 -5.22 -18.95
CA LEU A 363 -10.71 -5.26 -19.26
C LEU A 363 -11.22 -3.93 -19.86
N LEU A 364 -10.96 -2.78 -19.23
CA LEU A 364 -11.57 -1.49 -19.57
C LEU A 364 -10.71 -0.62 -20.50
N GLY A 365 -9.42 -0.95 -20.65
CA GLY A 365 -8.44 -0.17 -21.39
C GLY A 365 -7.57 0.74 -20.49
N PRO A 366 -6.50 1.32 -21.07
CA PRO A 366 -5.60 2.21 -20.34
C PRO A 366 -6.26 3.57 -20.08
N SER A 367 -6.72 3.80 -18.85
CA SER A 367 -7.21 5.10 -18.38
C SER A 367 -7.07 5.21 -16.85
N MET A 368 -7.46 6.33 -16.25
CA MET A 368 -7.49 6.47 -14.79
C MET A 368 -8.61 5.65 -14.14
N LEU A 369 -9.65 5.28 -14.89
CA LEU A 369 -10.84 4.61 -14.36
C LEU A 369 -10.53 3.24 -13.71
N PRO A 370 -9.79 2.30 -14.35
CA PRO A 370 -9.35 1.06 -13.71
C PRO A 370 -8.68 1.27 -12.34
N ALA A 371 -7.79 2.26 -12.27
CA ALA A 371 -7.08 2.59 -11.04
C ALA A 371 -8.01 3.14 -9.95
N VAL A 372 -8.92 4.06 -10.30
CA VAL A 372 -9.93 4.57 -9.36
C VAL A 372 -10.75 3.42 -8.78
N ILE A 373 -11.23 2.51 -9.63
CA ILE A 373 -12.05 1.36 -9.21
C ILE A 373 -11.22 0.41 -8.33
N ALA A 374 -10.00 0.06 -8.73
CA ALA A 374 -9.15 -0.84 -7.97
C ALA A 374 -8.84 -0.30 -6.57
N LEU A 375 -8.43 0.96 -6.48
CA LEU A 375 -8.14 1.63 -5.23
C LEU A 375 -9.38 1.76 -4.35
N ALA A 376 -10.54 2.08 -4.94
CA ALA A 376 -11.79 2.22 -4.23
C ALA A 376 -12.32 0.89 -3.68
N ILE A 377 -12.24 -0.19 -4.45
CA ILE A 377 -12.68 -1.51 -4.00
C ILE A 377 -11.86 -1.95 -2.80
N HIS A 378 -10.53 -1.87 -2.90
CA HIS A 378 -9.63 -2.30 -1.82
C HIS A 378 -9.77 -1.46 -0.56
N ASN A 379 -9.53 -0.15 -0.70
CA ASN A 379 -9.53 0.77 0.45
C ASN A 379 -10.94 0.95 1.01
N GLY A 380 -11.95 0.95 0.15
CA GLY A 380 -13.35 1.07 0.55
C GLY A 380 -13.81 -0.15 1.35
N ALA A 381 -13.43 -1.36 0.94
CA ALA A 381 -13.71 -2.56 1.71
C ALA A 381 -13.02 -2.53 3.08
N LEU A 382 -11.77 -2.08 3.15
CA LEU A 382 -11.03 -2.00 4.41
C LEU A 382 -11.62 -0.96 5.38
N ILE A 383 -11.94 0.24 4.90
CA ILE A 383 -12.56 1.30 5.71
C ILE A 383 -13.99 0.90 6.10
N GLY A 384 -14.75 0.31 5.17
CA GLY A 384 -16.08 -0.23 5.43
C GLY A 384 -16.04 -1.32 6.51
N TYR A 385 -15.04 -2.21 6.47
CA TYR A 385 -14.79 -3.23 7.50
C TYR A 385 -14.55 -2.61 8.89
N LEU A 386 -13.63 -1.66 8.99
CA LEU A 386 -13.26 -1.00 10.24
C LEU A 386 -14.42 -0.17 10.82
N THR A 387 -15.10 0.61 9.96
CA THR A 387 -16.29 1.38 10.34
C THR A 387 -17.44 0.47 10.78
N GLY A 388 -17.58 -0.69 10.12
CA GLY A 388 -18.40 -1.84 10.49
C GLY A 388 -18.28 -2.24 11.95
N ARG A 389 -17.06 -2.61 12.29
CA ARG A 389 -16.73 -3.06 13.64
C ARG A 389 -16.93 -1.96 14.66
N ASN A 390 -16.49 -0.74 14.37
CA ASN A 390 -16.69 0.41 15.24
C ASN A 390 -18.19 0.67 15.51
N SER A 391 -19.05 0.52 14.50
CA SER A 391 -20.49 0.66 14.70
C SER A 391 -21.10 -0.35 15.65
N ASN A 392 -20.52 -1.56 15.71
CA ASN A 392 -21.00 -2.62 16.58
C ASN A 392 -20.67 -2.34 18.04
N GLU A 393 -19.84 -1.35 18.34
CA GLU A 393 -19.56 -0.92 19.72
C GLU A 393 -20.60 0.10 20.20
N ILE A 394 -21.42 0.65 19.30
CA ILE A 394 -22.44 1.65 19.63
C ILE A 394 -23.64 0.96 20.31
N GLN A 395 -24.07 1.55 21.42
CA GLN A 395 -25.35 1.24 22.04
C GLN A 395 -26.43 2.14 21.43
N LEU A 396 -27.48 1.53 20.89
CA LEU A 396 -28.61 2.26 20.29
C LEU A 396 -29.44 2.93 21.39
N ARG A 397 -29.96 4.13 21.09
CA ARG A 397 -30.97 4.76 21.95
C ARG A 397 -32.26 3.93 21.97
N LEU A 398 -33.02 4.02 23.06
CA LEU A 398 -34.33 3.37 23.18
C LEU A 398 -35.31 3.81 22.08
N SER A 399 -35.21 5.07 21.64
CA SER A 399 -36.04 5.64 20.57
C SER A 399 -35.42 5.49 19.17
N ALA A 400 -34.45 4.59 18.98
CA ALA A 400 -33.80 4.41 17.69
C ALA A 400 -34.80 3.89 16.65
N PRO A 401 -34.74 4.35 15.38
CA PRO A 401 -35.65 3.89 14.34
C PRO A 401 -35.64 2.37 14.15
N GLU A 402 -36.83 1.80 13.92
CA GLU A 402 -36.98 0.37 13.64
C GLU A 402 -36.54 0.00 12.22
N ARG A 403 -36.84 0.87 11.25
CA ARG A 403 -36.45 0.68 9.85
C ARG A 403 -34.94 0.77 9.69
N ARG A 404 -34.35 -0.21 8.98
CA ARG A 404 -32.89 -0.35 8.80
C ARG A 404 -32.24 0.88 8.19
N VAL A 405 -32.87 1.45 7.16
CA VAL A 405 -32.35 2.63 6.45
C VAL A 405 -32.36 3.85 7.37
N ASP A 406 -33.46 4.09 8.09
CA ASP A 406 -33.57 5.23 8.99
C ASP A 406 -32.59 5.11 10.18
N ARG A 407 -32.43 3.90 10.73
CA ARG A 407 -31.42 3.62 11.76
C ARG A 407 -30.01 3.89 11.26
N TYR A 408 -29.70 3.48 10.03
CA TYR A 408 -28.41 3.75 9.42
C TYR A 408 -28.16 5.24 9.25
N CYS A 409 -29.08 5.96 8.59
CA CYS A 409 -28.91 7.36 8.23
C CYS A 409 -28.91 8.30 9.45
N TYR A 410 -29.78 8.06 10.43
CA TYR A 410 -30.01 9.02 11.52
C TYR A 410 -29.35 8.65 12.85
N GLU A 411 -29.03 7.37 13.10
CA GLU A 411 -28.46 6.93 14.37
C GLU A 411 -27.01 6.45 14.23
N LEU A 412 -26.72 5.58 13.26
CA LEU A 412 -25.39 4.98 13.11
C LEU A 412 -24.40 5.92 12.40
N LEU A 413 -24.74 6.37 11.19
CA LEU A 413 -23.84 7.13 10.33
C LEU A 413 -23.31 8.40 11.01
N PRO A 414 -24.14 9.27 11.63
CA PRO A 414 -23.63 10.49 12.26
C PRO A 414 -22.64 10.24 13.39
N ARG A 415 -22.78 9.10 14.10
CA ARG A 415 -21.91 8.72 15.22
C ARG A 415 -20.63 8.02 14.79
N THR A 416 -20.67 7.23 13.71
CA THR A 416 -19.49 6.56 13.17
C THR A 416 -18.68 7.46 12.23
N TYR A 417 -19.29 8.54 11.71
CA TYR A 417 -18.67 9.44 10.73
C TYR A 417 -17.30 10.00 11.15
N PRO A 418 -17.05 10.45 12.40
CA PRO A 418 -15.73 10.96 12.78
C PRO A 418 -14.62 9.90 12.69
N ALA A 419 -14.92 8.66 13.12
CA ALA A 419 -13.99 7.55 13.01
C ALA A 419 -13.75 7.14 11.54
N PHE A 420 -14.84 7.08 10.76
CA PHE A 420 -14.78 6.86 9.32
C PHE A 420 -13.87 7.87 8.61
N LEU A 421 -14.05 9.16 8.88
CA LEU A 421 -13.23 10.22 8.29
C LEU A 421 -11.76 10.10 8.73
N SER A 422 -11.51 9.72 9.98
CA SER A 422 -10.15 9.44 10.43
C SER A 422 -9.51 8.29 9.65
N PHE A 423 -10.24 7.20 9.40
CA PHE A 423 -9.75 6.09 8.58
C PHE A 423 -9.47 6.52 7.13
N MET A 424 -10.32 7.37 6.54
CA MET A 424 -10.07 7.92 5.20
C MET A 424 -8.78 8.76 5.15
N LEU A 425 -8.59 9.67 6.11
CA LEU A 425 -7.39 10.52 6.17
C LEU A 425 -6.11 9.70 6.33
N TYR A 426 -6.14 8.65 7.16
CA TYR A 426 -5.01 7.74 7.28
C TYR A 426 -4.74 6.93 6.01
N ARG A 427 -5.79 6.58 5.25
CA ARG A 427 -5.67 5.83 4.01
C ARG A 427 -5.25 6.70 2.83
N TRP A 428 -5.43 8.01 2.90
CA TRP A 428 -5.08 8.92 1.82
C TRP A 428 -3.60 8.84 1.44
N GLU A 429 -2.70 8.76 2.42
CA GLU A 429 -1.26 8.56 2.16
C GLU A 429 -1.02 7.25 1.38
N VAL A 430 -1.69 6.16 1.79
CA VAL A 430 -1.56 4.87 1.10
C VAL A 430 -2.09 4.98 -0.34
N ILE A 431 -3.28 5.56 -0.53
CA ILE A 431 -3.88 5.78 -1.86
C ILE A 431 -2.92 6.58 -2.75
N MET A 432 -2.36 7.70 -2.27
CA MET A 432 -1.36 8.47 -3.02
C MET A 432 -0.16 7.63 -3.46
N ARG A 433 0.38 6.81 -2.57
CA ARG A 433 1.54 5.98 -2.88
C ARG A 433 1.20 4.86 -3.88
N GLU A 434 0.03 4.24 -3.75
CA GLU A 434 -0.45 3.26 -4.73
C GLU A 434 -0.70 3.92 -6.10
N THR A 435 -1.27 5.13 -6.16
CA THR A 435 -1.47 5.84 -7.43
C THR A 435 -0.18 6.12 -8.20
N ALA A 436 0.94 6.27 -7.49
CA ALA A 436 2.24 6.43 -8.14
C ALA A 436 2.63 5.15 -8.87
N ILE A 437 2.56 3.97 -8.24
CA ILE A 437 2.98 2.72 -8.89
C ILE A 437 2.08 2.26 -10.03
N LEU A 438 0.80 2.65 -10.01
CA LEU A 438 -0.12 2.34 -11.09
C LEU A 438 0.32 2.98 -12.43
N GLY A 439 1.28 3.92 -12.40
CA GLY A 439 1.87 4.44 -13.62
C GLY A 439 2.73 3.44 -14.39
N ILE A 440 3.26 2.40 -13.73
CA ILE A 440 3.95 1.27 -14.39
C ILE A 440 2.98 0.52 -15.31
N LEU A 441 1.67 0.57 -15.03
CA LEU A 441 0.63 -0.02 -15.87
C LEU A 441 0.22 0.86 -17.06
N GLY A 442 0.90 2.00 -17.30
CA GLY A 442 0.62 2.90 -18.42
C GLY A 442 -0.30 4.08 -18.08
N ILE A 443 -0.69 4.25 -16.81
CA ILE A 443 -1.50 5.40 -16.36
C ILE A 443 -0.57 6.60 -16.17
N GLN A 444 -0.85 7.77 -16.76
CA GLN A 444 0.06 8.93 -16.79
C GLN A 444 0.31 9.64 -15.42
N THR A 445 0.63 8.92 -14.36
CA THR A 445 1.02 9.44 -13.04
C THR A 445 2.54 9.66 -12.97
N ILE A 446 3.08 10.16 -11.85
CA ILE A 446 4.55 10.25 -11.67
C ILE A 446 5.24 8.91 -11.97
N GLY A 447 4.63 7.78 -11.59
CA GLY A 447 5.25 6.48 -11.81
C GLY A 447 5.37 6.08 -13.28
N PHE A 448 4.54 6.61 -14.17
CA PHE A 448 4.68 6.38 -15.62
C PHE A 448 5.97 6.99 -16.15
N PHE A 449 6.26 8.23 -15.73
CA PHE A 449 7.51 8.90 -16.10
C PHE A 449 8.73 8.25 -15.43
N VAL A 450 8.59 7.76 -14.19
CA VAL A 450 9.64 6.95 -13.54
C VAL A 450 9.91 5.68 -14.34
N ASP A 451 8.86 4.93 -14.70
CA ASP A 451 8.98 3.68 -15.44
C ASP A 451 9.59 3.92 -16.83
N SER A 452 9.10 4.92 -17.56
CA SER A 452 9.64 5.32 -18.87
C SER A 452 11.12 5.72 -18.76
N ALA A 453 11.51 6.50 -17.75
CA ALA A 453 12.91 6.86 -17.54
C ALA A 453 13.80 5.64 -17.25
N ILE A 454 13.30 4.65 -16.51
CA ILE A 454 14.02 3.40 -16.24
C ILE A 454 14.16 2.57 -17.51
N GLN A 455 13.09 2.44 -18.30
CA GLN A 455 13.11 1.76 -19.60
C GLN A 455 14.08 2.42 -20.59
N GLU A 456 14.19 3.76 -20.57
CA GLU A 456 15.16 4.55 -21.35
C GLU A 456 16.58 4.56 -20.77
N ILE A 457 16.83 3.86 -19.66
CA ILE A 457 18.16 3.79 -19.01
C ILE A 457 18.61 5.18 -18.48
N ARG A 458 17.66 6.07 -18.16
CA ARG A 458 17.86 7.42 -17.62
C ARG A 458 17.65 7.44 -16.10
N PHE A 459 18.55 6.79 -15.37
CA PHE A 459 18.42 6.59 -13.93
C PHE A 459 18.53 7.87 -13.10
N ASP A 460 19.27 8.85 -13.58
CA ASP A 460 19.35 10.19 -13.00
C ASP A 460 17.97 10.88 -12.98
N VAL A 461 17.21 10.76 -14.08
CA VAL A 461 15.84 11.26 -14.19
C VAL A 461 14.89 10.45 -13.32
N ALA A 462 14.96 9.12 -13.39
CA ALA A 462 14.11 8.24 -12.59
C ALA A 462 14.27 8.50 -11.08
N LEU A 463 15.50 8.66 -10.60
CA LEU A 463 15.79 8.95 -9.20
C LEU A 463 15.21 10.30 -8.78
N LEU A 464 15.36 11.34 -9.60
CA LEU A 464 14.78 12.66 -9.34
C LEU A 464 13.26 12.57 -9.21
N LEU A 465 12.59 11.87 -10.13
CA LEU A 465 11.14 11.67 -10.10
C LEU A 465 10.68 10.86 -8.89
N ILE A 466 11.42 9.83 -8.48
CA ILE A 466 11.13 9.05 -7.26
C ILE A 466 11.28 9.93 -6.01
N VAL A 467 12.30 10.80 -5.95
CA VAL A 467 12.46 11.77 -4.85
C VAL A 467 11.30 12.76 -4.82
N ILE A 468 10.83 13.23 -5.98
CA ILE A 468 9.65 14.10 -6.08
C ILE A 468 8.39 13.37 -5.59
N ALA A 469 8.18 12.11 -6.00
CA ALA A 469 7.07 11.29 -5.52
C ALA A 469 7.11 11.09 -3.99
N ALA A 470 8.30 10.83 -3.45
CA ALA A 470 8.54 10.71 -2.01
C ALA A 470 8.18 12.00 -1.26
N MET A 471 8.64 13.16 -1.74
CA MET A 471 8.31 14.47 -1.18
C MET A 471 6.81 14.75 -1.21
N MET A 472 6.15 14.42 -2.32
CA MET A 472 4.69 14.54 -2.45
C MET A 472 3.96 13.68 -1.43
N ASN A 473 4.36 12.43 -1.23
CA ASN A 473 3.74 11.55 -0.23
C ASN A 473 3.95 12.06 1.20
N ILE A 474 5.15 12.54 1.53
CA ILE A 474 5.44 13.17 2.84
C ILE A 474 4.57 14.41 3.04
N MET A 475 4.38 15.23 2.01
CA MET A 475 3.52 16.41 2.05
C MET A 475 2.05 16.05 2.34
N VAL A 476 1.50 15.06 1.64
CA VAL A 476 0.11 14.62 1.88
C VAL A 476 -0.07 14.06 3.29
N ASP A 477 0.87 13.27 3.78
CA ASP A 477 0.87 12.75 5.16
C ASP A 477 0.88 13.89 6.20
N MET A 478 1.64 14.97 5.96
CA MET A 478 1.61 16.17 6.80
C MET A 478 0.25 16.89 6.76
N ILE A 479 -0.34 17.04 5.57
CA ILE A 479 -1.65 17.68 5.38
C ILE A 479 -2.74 16.85 6.07
N ALA A 480 -2.78 15.54 5.86
CA ALA A 480 -3.75 14.63 6.44
C ALA A 480 -3.74 14.69 7.98
N ARG A 481 -2.56 14.65 8.60
CA ARG A 481 -2.40 14.82 10.05
C ARG A 481 -2.93 16.16 10.55
N ARG A 482 -2.63 17.25 9.83
CA ARG A 482 -3.10 18.59 10.21
C ARG A 482 -4.62 18.71 10.12
N ILE A 483 -5.24 18.12 9.09
CA ILE A 483 -6.70 18.04 8.96
C ILE A 483 -7.30 17.24 10.11
N GLN A 484 -6.70 16.09 10.44
CA GLN A 484 -7.18 15.23 11.52
C GLN A 484 -7.19 15.93 12.89
N GLN A 485 -6.13 16.66 13.22
CA GLN A 485 -6.05 17.46 14.45
C GLN A 485 -7.12 18.56 14.53
N ASN A 486 -7.55 19.08 13.39
CA ASN A 486 -8.60 20.10 13.33
C ASN A 486 -10.01 19.49 13.41
N VAL A 487 -10.18 18.24 12.99
CA VAL A 487 -11.45 17.51 13.06
C VAL A 487 -11.70 16.95 14.47
N SER A 488 -10.65 16.60 15.20
CA SER A 488 -10.75 16.13 16.59
C SER A 488 -10.96 17.23 17.63
N ARG A 489 -10.77 18.50 17.24
CA ARG A 489 -11.08 19.71 18.02
C ARG A 489 -12.45 20.26 17.69
#